data_AF-A0A919TU11-F1
#
_entry.id   AF-A0A919TU11-F1
#
_cell.length_a   1.000
_cell.length_b   1.000
_cell.length_c   1.000
_cell.angle_alpha   90.00
_cell.angle_beta   90.00
_cell.angle_gamma   90.00
#
_symmetry.space_group_name_H-M   'P 1'
#
loop_
_entity.id
_entity.type
_entity.pdbx_description
1 polymer ?
#
loop_
_entity_poly.entity_id
_entity_poly.type
_entity_poly.pdbx_seq_one_letter_code
_entity_poly.pdbx_strand_id
1 'polypeptide(L)'
;MDHQRWMSHAVALAHRSPRSATAFAVGAVLVDEHGTEIAAGWSRDTDPLVHAEESALAKATGDPRLPAATLYSTLEPCSKRTHRPDATCAALILAARIPRVVIAWREPDVFVTCEGVALLIAAGVEVLEVPEFAAAARVVNAHLPGV
;
A
#
# COMPACT_ATOMS: atom_id res chain seq x y z
N MET A 1 -11.07 -13.21 -6.56
CA MET A 1 -9.74 -12.59 -6.70
C MET A 1 -8.70 -13.51 -6.07
N ASP A 2 -7.54 -13.68 -6.69
CA ASP A 2 -6.44 -14.50 -6.17
C ASP A 2 -5.53 -13.65 -5.27
N HIS A 3 -5.87 -13.57 -3.97
CA HIS A 3 -5.12 -12.75 -3.01
C HIS A 3 -3.67 -13.22 -2.85
N GLN A 4 -3.44 -14.53 -2.94
CA GLN A 4 -2.09 -15.09 -2.84
C GLN A 4 -1.20 -14.58 -3.96
N ARG A 5 -1.67 -14.63 -5.21
CA ARG A 5 -0.93 -14.09 -6.36
C ARG A 5 -0.60 -12.61 -6.17
N TRP A 6 -1.59 -11.78 -5.85
CA TRP A 6 -1.41 -10.32 -5.82
C TRP A 6 -0.62 -9.83 -4.62
N MET A 7 -0.82 -10.43 -3.44
CA MET A 7 0.00 -10.08 -2.28
C MET A 7 1.44 -10.57 -2.43
N SER A 8 1.67 -11.76 -3.00
CA SER A 8 3.04 -12.20 -3.33
C SER A 8 3.71 -11.26 -4.33
N HIS A 9 2.95 -10.76 -5.32
CA HIS A 9 3.45 -9.76 -6.25
C HIS A 9 3.80 -8.45 -5.55
N ALA A 10 2.93 -7.95 -4.66
CA ALA A 10 3.19 -6.76 -3.86
C ALA A 10 4.45 -6.91 -2.98
N VAL A 11 4.65 -8.07 -2.35
CA VAL A 11 5.89 -8.38 -1.59
C VAL A 11 7.13 -8.35 -2.49
N ALA A 12 7.05 -8.94 -3.69
CA ALA A 12 8.17 -8.88 -4.65
C ALA A 12 8.50 -7.45 -5.06
N LEU A 13 7.50 -6.57 -5.18
CA LEU A 13 7.71 -5.14 -5.45
C LEU A 13 8.34 -4.42 -4.27
N ALA A 14 7.96 -4.75 -3.03
CA ALA A 14 8.57 -4.16 -1.83
C ALA A 14 10.08 -4.42 -1.77
N HIS A 15 10.55 -5.59 -2.22
CA HIS A 15 11.98 -5.90 -2.33
C HIS A 15 12.74 -5.02 -3.33
N ARG A 16 12.06 -4.33 -4.25
CA ARG A 16 12.67 -3.38 -5.20
C ARG A 16 12.91 -2.01 -4.59
N SER A 17 12.31 -1.71 -3.44
CA SER A 17 12.51 -0.43 -2.77
C SER A 17 13.97 -0.24 -2.36
N PRO A 18 14.61 0.89 -2.75
CA PRO A 18 15.87 1.32 -2.15
C PRO A 18 15.82 1.23 -0.62
N ARG A 19 16.89 0.77 0.03
CA ARG A 19 16.92 0.71 1.50
C ARG A 19 16.79 2.09 2.13
N SER A 20 16.08 2.18 3.25
CA SER A 20 15.95 3.38 4.07
C SER A 20 16.02 3.00 5.55
N ALA A 21 16.62 3.86 6.37
CA ALA A 21 16.65 3.72 7.82
C ALA A 21 15.47 4.40 8.52
N THR A 22 14.69 5.20 7.78
CA THR A 22 13.66 6.10 8.33
C THR A 22 12.30 5.94 7.64
N ALA A 23 12.14 4.90 6.80
CA ALA A 23 10.90 4.62 6.10
C ALA A 23 10.80 3.14 5.74
N PHE A 24 9.58 2.60 5.77
CA PHE A 24 9.30 1.25 5.30
C PHE A 24 9.51 1.10 3.78
N ALA A 25 9.91 -0.09 3.38
CA ALA A 25 9.83 -0.63 2.03
C ALA A 25 8.47 -1.34 1.88
N VAL A 26 7.63 -0.80 1.00
CA VAL A 26 6.26 -1.25 0.76
C VAL A 26 6.13 -1.52 -0.74
N GLY A 27 5.30 -2.49 -1.10
CA GLY A 27 4.87 -2.71 -2.47
C GLY A 27 3.35 -2.66 -2.56
N ALA A 28 2.85 -2.19 -3.70
CA ALA A 28 1.42 -2.05 -3.93
C ALA A 28 1.04 -2.39 -5.38
N VAL A 29 -0.13 -2.98 -5.56
CA VAL A 29 -0.67 -3.41 -6.86
C VAL A 29 -2.15 -3.05 -6.95
N LEU A 30 -2.54 -2.34 -8.01
CA LEU A 30 -3.93 -2.10 -8.38
C LEU A 30 -4.37 -3.17 -9.37
N VAL A 31 -5.49 -3.82 -9.08
CA VAL A 31 -6.04 -4.90 -9.90
C VAL A 31 -7.50 -4.60 -10.18
N ASP A 32 -7.92 -4.71 -11.44
CA ASP A 32 -9.33 -4.57 -11.81
C ASP A 32 -10.19 -5.77 -11.36
N GLU A 33 -11.50 -5.62 -11.50
CA GLU A 33 -12.48 -6.63 -11.07
C GLU A 33 -12.35 -7.97 -11.81
N HIS A 34 -11.69 -7.99 -12.97
CA HIS A 34 -11.43 -9.19 -13.76
C HIS A 34 -10.12 -9.89 -13.40
N GLY A 35 -9.36 -9.35 -12.45
CA GLY A 35 -8.07 -9.90 -12.05
C GLY A 35 -6.96 -9.55 -13.03
N THR A 36 -7.01 -8.38 -13.66
CA THR A 36 -5.91 -7.82 -14.47
C THR A 36 -5.23 -6.69 -13.72
N GLU A 37 -3.90 -6.68 -13.74
CA GLU A 37 -3.13 -5.58 -13.16
C GLU A 37 -3.41 -4.28 -13.93
N ILE A 38 -3.77 -3.22 -13.20
CA ILE A 38 -3.92 -1.87 -13.73
C ILE A 38 -2.56 -1.17 -13.68
N ALA A 39 -1.96 -1.16 -12.49
CA ALA A 39 -0.66 -0.56 -12.23
C ALA A 39 -0.06 -1.10 -10.93
N ALA A 40 1.24 -0.90 -10.76
CA ALA A 40 1.98 -1.31 -9.58
C ALA A 40 3.03 -0.27 -9.17
N GLY A 41 3.37 -0.25 -7.89
CA GLY A 41 4.33 0.68 -7.30
C GLY A 41 5.05 0.07 -6.10
N TRP A 42 6.17 0.69 -5.73
CA TRP A 42 6.91 0.37 -4.52
C TRP A 42 7.43 1.67 -3.89
N SER A 43 7.82 1.61 -2.61
CA SER A 43 8.39 2.79 -1.95
C SER A 43 9.66 3.24 -2.67
N ARG A 44 9.80 4.54 -2.88
CA ARG A 44 10.97 5.17 -3.52
C ARG A 44 11.20 4.74 -4.97
N ASP A 45 10.11 4.51 -5.69
CA ASP A 45 10.10 4.11 -7.09
C ASP A 45 10.41 5.27 -8.04
N THR A 46 9.57 6.31 -8.03
CA THR A 46 9.72 7.48 -8.90
C THR A 46 10.50 8.63 -8.27
N ASP A 47 10.41 8.78 -6.95
CA ASP A 47 11.15 9.80 -6.18
C ASP A 47 11.46 9.32 -4.76
N PRO A 48 12.43 9.91 -4.03
CA PRO A 48 12.86 9.43 -2.71
C PRO A 48 11.81 9.44 -1.59
N LEU A 49 10.65 10.07 -1.80
CA LEU A 49 9.57 10.21 -0.81
C LEU A 49 8.29 9.49 -1.20
N VAL A 50 8.17 9.00 -2.44
CA VAL A 50 6.95 8.34 -2.92
C VAL A 50 6.69 7.05 -2.15
N HIS A 51 5.44 6.88 -1.71
CA HIS A 51 4.96 5.62 -1.13
C HIS A 51 4.51 4.67 -2.24
N ALA A 52 4.40 3.38 -1.92
CA ALA A 52 4.03 2.37 -2.92
C ALA A 52 2.64 2.61 -3.51
N GLU A 53 1.66 2.93 -2.66
CA GLU A 53 0.29 3.22 -3.06
C GLU A 53 0.21 4.49 -3.90
N GLU A 54 0.96 5.53 -3.50
CA GLU A 54 1.07 6.79 -4.25
C GLU A 54 1.66 6.54 -5.65
N SER A 55 2.73 5.74 -5.76
CA SER A 55 3.33 5.36 -7.05
C SER A 55 2.35 4.58 -7.93
N ALA A 56 1.65 3.58 -7.37
CA ALA A 56 0.69 2.78 -8.11
C ALA A 56 -0.49 3.64 -8.62
N LEU A 57 -1.07 4.48 -7.76
CA LEU A 57 -2.19 5.37 -8.11
C LEU A 57 -1.77 6.43 -9.14
N ALA A 58 -0.58 7.02 -9.01
CA ALA A 58 -0.08 8.01 -9.96
C ALA A 58 0.03 7.42 -11.38
N LYS A 59 0.49 6.17 -11.51
CA LYS A 59 0.58 5.45 -12.80
C LYS A 59 -0.77 5.07 -13.40
N ALA A 60 -1.82 4.98 -12.57
CA ALA A 60 -3.18 4.66 -12.98
C ALA A 60 -4.10 5.90 -13.06
N THR A 61 -3.55 7.10 -13.02
CA THR A 61 -4.34 8.35 -13.01
C THR A 61 -5.31 8.39 -14.20
N GLY A 62 -6.61 8.51 -13.91
CA GLY A 62 -7.66 8.58 -14.93
C GLY A 62 -8.10 7.23 -15.50
N ASP A 63 -7.58 6.11 -14.99
CA ASP A 63 -8.03 4.78 -15.43
C ASP A 63 -9.49 4.54 -14.97
N PRO A 64 -10.43 4.26 -15.90
CA PRO A 64 -11.85 4.10 -15.59
C PRO A 64 -12.16 2.86 -14.74
N ARG A 65 -11.19 1.94 -14.57
CA ARG A 65 -11.36 0.71 -13.77
C ARG A 65 -11.18 0.94 -12.27
N LEU A 66 -10.58 2.06 -11.84
CA LEU A 66 -10.29 2.34 -10.43
C LEU A 66 -11.51 2.25 -9.50
N PRO A 67 -12.71 2.75 -9.87
CA PRO A 67 -13.89 2.66 -9.01
C PRO A 67 -14.41 1.23 -8.74
N ALA A 68 -13.90 0.23 -9.46
CA ALA A 68 -14.18 -1.19 -9.23
C ALA A 68 -12.92 -1.99 -8.83
N ALA A 69 -11.78 -1.31 -8.70
CA ALA A 69 -10.49 -1.95 -8.48
C ALA A 69 -10.29 -2.42 -7.03
N THR A 70 -9.29 -3.28 -6.85
CA THR A 70 -8.75 -3.67 -5.56
C THR A 70 -7.29 -3.24 -5.47
N LEU A 71 -6.92 -2.53 -4.41
CA LEU A 71 -5.52 -2.21 -4.09
C LEU A 71 -4.98 -3.25 -3.11
N TYR A 72 -3.89 -3.91 -3.47
CA TYR A 72 -3.10 -4.75 -2.56
C TYR A 72 -1.91 -3.93 -2.07
N SER A 73 -1.73 -3.80 -0.75
CA SER A 73 -0.56 -3.13 -0.16
C SER A 73 0.10 -4.04 0.87
N THR A 74 1.43 -4.13 0.88
CA THR A 74 2.13 -4.98 1.86
C THR A 74 2.06 -4.43 3.28
N LEU A 75 1.78 -3.14 3.44
CA LEU A 75 1.65 -2.45 4.72
C LEU A 75 0.33 -1.67 4.74
N GLU A 76 -0.19 -1.39 5.94
CA GLU A 76 -1.31 -0.46 6.13
C GLU A 76 -1.05 0.89 5.44
N PRO A 77 -1.97 1.38 4.58
CA PRO A 77 -1.83 2.69 3.96
C PRO A 77 -1.77 3.80 5.01
N CYS A 78 -0.71 4.60 4.99
CA CYS A 78 -0.49 5.57 6.06
C CYS A 78 -1.65 6.58 6.21
N SER A 79 -1.96 6.92 7.47
CA SER A 79 -2.87 8.03 7.83
C SER A 79 -2.14 9.35 8.09
N LYS A 80 -0.80 9.31 8.20
CA LYS A 80 0.04 10.47 8.51
C LYS A 80 1.36 10.40 7.75
N ARG A 81 1.86 11.55 7.31
CA ARG A 81 3.17 11.66 6.64
C ARG A 81 3.91 12.90 7.14
N THR A 82 5.20 12.74 7.43
CA THR A 82 6.07 13.85 7.86
C THR A 82 6.38 14.81 6.71
N HIS A 83 6.65 14.29 5.51
CA HIS A 83 7.16 15.09 4.38
C HIS A 83 6.08 15.50 3.36
N ARG A 84 4.89 14.89 3.39
CA ARG A 84 3.75 15.21 2.52
C ARG A 84 2.42 15.08 3.30
N PRO A 85 2.14 15.96 4.27
CA PRO A 85 1.01 15.80 5.19
C PRO A 85 -0.35 15.78 4.48
N ASP A 86 -0.48 16.47 3.34
CA ASP A 86 -1.74 16.56 2.58
C ASP A 86 -1.97 15.39 1.62
N ALA A 87 -1.01 14.47 1.48
CA ALA A 87 -1.06 13.36 0.53
C ALA A 87 -0.84 12.01 1.23
N THR A 88 -1.61 11.71 2.27
CA THR A 88 -1.55 10.40 2.95
C THR A 88 -2.07 9.31 2.01
N CYS A 89 -1.55 8.08 2.12
CA CYS A 89 -1.98 7.00 1.23
C CYS A 89 -3.48 6.71 1.41
N ALA A 90 -4.00 6.77 2.64
CA ALA A 90 -5.44 6.69 2.88
C ALA A 90 -6.22 7.77 2.11
N ALA A 91 -5.80 9.04 2.16
CA ALA A 91 -6.48 10.11 1.42
C ALA A 91 -6.41 9.93 -0.10
N LEU A 92 -5.27 9.47 -0.62
CA LEU A 92 -5.09 9.19 -2.06
C LEU A 92 -6.01 8.05 -2.55
N ILE A 93 -6.14 6.99 -1.76
CA ILE A 93 -7.05 5.86 -2.04
C ILE A 93 -8.51 6.34 -2.12
N LEU A 94 -8.93 7.19 -1.17
CA LEU A 94 -10.28 7.76 -1.15
C LEU A 94 -10.52 8.69 -2.34
N ALA A 95 -9.55 9.54 -2.68
CA ALA A 95 -9.63 10.43 -3.82
C ALA A 95 -9.75 9.64 -5.15
N ALA A 96 -9.05 8.52 -5.27
CA ALA A 96 -9.12 7.60 -6.40
C ALA A 96 -10.37 6.71 -6.41
N ARG A 97 -11.21 6.78 -5.36
CA ARG A 97 -12.43 5.99 -5.19
C ARG A 97 -12.20 4.48 -5.27
N ILE A 98 -11.08 4.00 -4.73
CA ILE A 98 -10.82 2.56 -4.66
C ILE A 98 -11.77 1.95 -3.62
N PRO A 99 -12.66 1.01 -4.00
CA PRO A 99 -13.64 0.45 -3.09
C PRO A 99 -13.07 -0.62 -2.16
N ARG A 100 -11.96 -1.27 -2.53
CA ARG A 100 -11.37 -2.38 -1.77
C ARG A 100 -9.86 -2.24 -1.62
N VAL A 101 -9.39 -2.43 -0.39
CA VAL A 101 -7.97 -2.49 -0.04
C VAL A 101 -7.68 -3.81 0.68
N VAL A 102 -6.62 -4.50 0.28
CA VAL A 102 -6.14 -5.73 0.91
C VAL A 102 -4.74 -5.48 1.46
N ILE A 103 -4.54 -5.73 2.76
CA ILE A 103 -3.25 -5.48 3.44
C ILE A 103 -2.67 -6.74 4.06
N ALA A 104 -1.34 -6.88 4.03
CA ALA A 104 -0.66 -8.00 4.69
C ALA A 104 -0.28 -7.71 6.14
N TRP A 105 0.15 -6.49 6.44
CA TRP A 105 0.72 -6.12 7.73
C TRP A 105 0.22 -4.74 8.16
N ARG A 106 -0.32 -4.63 9.38
CA ARG A 106 -0.62 -3.33 10.00
C ARG A 106 0.67 -2.59 10.34
N GLU A 107 0.69 -1.28 10.15
CA GLU A 107 1.90 -0.48 10.39
C GLU A 107 2.23 -0.49 11.89
N PRO A 108 3.43 -0.95 12.30
CA PRO A 108 3.82 -0.90 13.70
C PRO A 108 4.14 0.54 14.12
N ASP A 109 4.04 0.83 15.42
CA ASP A 109 4.39 2.13 16.02
C ASP A 109 5.92 2.38 16.04
N VAL A 110 6.57 2.38 14.87
CA VAL A 110 8.02 2.62 14.70
C VAL A 110 8.30 4.06 14.33
N PHE A 111 7.53 4.64 13.39
CA PHE A 111 7.72 6.02 12.93
C PHE A 111 6.53 6.93 13.24
N VAL A 112 5.31 6.39 13.17
CA VAL A 112 4.04 7.08 13.48
C VAL A 112 3.05 6.07 14.03
N THR A 113 2.05 6.57 14.77
CA THR A 113 0.84 5.79 15.05
C THR A 113 -0.11 5.91 13.87
N CYS A 114 -0.32 4.79 13.18
CA CYS A 114 -1.11 4.72 11.97
C CYS A 114 -2.58 4.39 12.29
N GLU A 115 -3.49 5.05 11.56
CA GLU A 115 -4.95 4.88 11.67
C GLU A 115 -5.57 4.65 10.28
N GLY A 116 -4.76 4.19 9.33
CA GLY A 116 -5.11 4.08 7.91
C GLY A 116 -6.31 3.17 7.67
N VAL A 117 -6.30 1.97 8.26
CA VAL A 117 -7.40 1.01 8.17
C VAL A 117 -8.69 1.63 8.73
N ALA A 118 -8.61 2.28 9.89
CA ALA A 118 -9.78 2.89 10.53
C ALA A 118 -10.39 4.00 9.66
N LEU A 119 -9.57 4.87 9.07
CA LEU A 119 -10.01 5.93 8.17
C LEU A 119 -10.66 5.38 6.90
N LEU A 120 -10.08 4.35 6.29
CA LEU A 120 -10.62 3.71 5.09
C LEU A 120 -11.99 3.06 5.35
N ILE A 121 -12.10 2.30 6.44
CA ILE A 121 -13.37 1.66 6.83
C ILE A 121 -14.44 2.72 7.13
N ALA A 122 -14.10 3.78 7.86
CA ALA A 122 -15.03 4.86 8.18
C ALA A 122 -15.55 5.60 6.93
N ALA A 123 -14.75 5.64 5.86
CA ALA A 123 -15.12 6.21 4.57
C ALA A 123 -15.84 5.21 3.63
N GLY A 124 -16.11 3.98 4.08
CA GLY A 124 -16.86 2.97 3.32
C GLY A 124 -16.00 2.09 2.40
N VAL A 125 -14.67 2.13 2.53
CA VAL A 125 -13.77 1.21 1.81
C VAL A 125 -13.77 -0.15 2.50
N GLU A 126 -13.93 -1.21 1.74
CA GLU A 126 -13.75 -2.58 2.22
C GLU A 126 -12.26 -2.84 2.45
N VAL A 127 -11.86 -3.10 3.70
CA VAL A 127 -10.49 -3.44 4.05
C VAL A 127 -10.41 -4.90 4.47
N LEU A 128 -9.62 -5.70 3.75
CA LEU A 128 -9.34 -7.10 4.07
C LEU A 128 -7.89 -7.24 4.55
N GLU A 129 -7.69 -7.94 5.66
CA GLU A 129 -6.36 -8.28 6.17
C GLU A 129 -6.02 -9.73 5.80
N VAL A 130 -4.84 -9.94 5.23
CA VAL A 130 -4.29 -11.27 4.87
C VAL A 130 -3.02 -11.54 5.71
N PRO A 131 -3.17 -11.78 7.03
CA PRO A 131 -2.05 -11.85 7.97
C PRO A 131 -1.07 -12.99 7.69
N GLU A 132 -1.46 -14.01 6.91
CA GLU A 132 -0.57 -15.05 6.43
C GLU A 132 0.61 -14.52 5.59
N PHE A 133 0.47 -13.32 4.99
CA PHE A 133 1.55 -12.63 4.27
C PHE A 133 2.33 -11.64 5.15
N ALA A 134 1.94 -11.41 6.40
CA ALA A 134 2.56 -10.43 7.28
C ALA A 134 4.06 -10.68 7.45
N ALA A 135 4.47 -11.95 7.64
CA ALA A 135 5.88 -12.30 7.78
C ALA A 135 6.71 -11.96 6.52
N ALA A 136 6.14 -12.20 5.34
CA ALA A 136 6.77 -11.91 4.06
C ALA A 136 6.86 -10.39 3.80
N ALA A 137 5.87 -9.61 4.22
CA ALA A 137 5.92 -8.14 4.17
C ALA A 137 6.94 -7.56 5.18
N ARG A 138 6.99 -8.13 6.39
CA ARG A 138 7.88 -7.71 7.48
C ARG A 138 9.35 -7.93 7.17
N VAL A 139 9.72 -9.08 6.58
CA VAL A 139 11.13 -9.43 6.36
C VAL A 139 11.86 -8.43 5.46
N VAL A 140 11.15 -7.76 4.54
CA VAL A 140 11.69 -6.68 3.69
C VAL A 140 12.19 -5.50 4.53
N ASN A 141 11.61 -5.33 5.73
CA ASN A 141 11.83 -4.22 6.65
C ASN A 141 12.65 -4.62 7.89
N ALA A 142 13.18 -5.85 7.96
CA ALA A 142 13.87 -6.39 9.14
C ALA A 142 15.14 -5.64 9.55
N HIS A 143 15.65 -4.72 8.72
CA HIS A 143 16.76 -3.84 9.06
C HIS A 143 16.34 -2.60 9.87
N LEU A 144 15.04 -2.33 9.98
CA LEU A 144 14.52 -1.20 10.74
C LEU A 144 14.40 -1.57 12.22
N PRO A 145 14.72 -0.64 13.15
CA PRO A 145 14.52 -0.89 14.57
C PRO A 145 13.04 -1.05 14.89
N GLY A 146 12.69 -2.05 15.70
CA GLY A 146 11.31 -2.28 16.17
C GLY A 146 10.40 -3.04 15.19
N VAL A 147 10.95 -3.57 14.09
CA VAL A 147 10.27 -4.48 13.13
C VAL A 147 10.56 -5.93 13.46
#